data_AF-A0A952ZZJ3-F1
#
_entry.id   AF-A0A952ZZJ3-F1
#
_cell.length_a   1.000
_cell.length_b   1.000
_cell.length_c   1.000
_cell.angle_alpha   90.00
_cell.angle_beta   90.00
_cell.angle_gamma   90.00
#
_symmetry.space_group_name_H-M   'P 1'
#
loop_
_entity.id
_entity.type
_entity.pdbx_description
1 polymer ?
#
loop_
_entity_poly.entity_id
_entity_poly.type
_entity_poly.pdbx_seq_one_letter_code
_entity_poly.pdbx_strand_id
1 'polypeptide(L)'
;MIITYQGGESFKISQGELSVAINPASKTSADVTIFSSAPRDTSEKSGFVVSGPGEYEVKDIFIKGFPSRASSRRARSGSTPSTSSLSRA
;
A
#
# COMPACT_ATOMS: atom_id res chain seq x y z
N MET A 1 16.13 17.24 -7.31
CA MET A 1 15.46 16.06 -6.73
C MET A 1 15.43 16.23 -5.23
N ILE A 2 14.27 16.04 -4.60
CA ILE A 2 14.06 16.14 -3.15
C ILE A 2 13.44 14.82 -2.69
N ILE A 3 13.99 14.24 -1.62
CA ILE A 3 13.45 13.06 -0.97
C ILE A 3 13.08 13.46 0.45
N THR A 4 11.80 13.31 0.80
CA THR A 4 11.24 13.68 2.10
C THR A 4 10.77 12.42 2.82
N TYR A 5 11.34 12.17 3.99
CA TYR A 5 10.86 11.15 4.92
C TYR A 5 9.70 11.70 5.75
N GLN A 6 8.58 10.98 5.79
CA GLN A 6 7.35 11.39 6.48
C GLN A 6 7.01 10.49 7.69
N GLY A 7 7.92 9.59 8.07
CA GLY A 7 7.72 8.64 9.16
C GLY A 7 7.33 7.24 8.69
N GLY A 8 7.78 6.22 9.43
CA GLY A 8 7.47 4.81 9.14
C GLY A 8 8.03 4.36 7.80
N GLU A 9 7.14 3.85 6.93
CA GLU A 9 7.44 3.45 5.55
C GLU A 9 7.10 4.54 4.52
N SER A 10 6.75 5.76 4.97
CA SER A 10 6.23 6.85 4.13
C SER A 10 7.34 7.77 3.61
N PHE A 11 7.46 7.87 2.29
CA PHE A 11 8.38 8.78 1.60
C PHE A 11 7.67 9.54 0.49
N LYS A 12 8.08 10.80 0.28
CA LYS A 12 7.71 11.57 -0.91
C LYS A 12 8.96 11.99 -1.66
N ILE A 13 8.99 11.70 -2.95
CA ILE A 13 10.07 12.05 -3.86
C ILE A 13 9.52 13.06 -4.85
N SER A 14 10.20 14.19 -5.01
CA SER A 14 9.83 15.22 -5.97
C SER A 14 11.01 15.60 -6.86
N GLN A 15 10.78 15.61 -8.17
CA GLN A 15 11.77 16.03 -9.17
C GLN A 15 11.08 16.82 -10.28
N GLY A 16 11.30 18.14 -10.30
CA GLY A 16 10.58 19.02 -11.22
C GLY A 16 9.08 18.93 -10.96
N GLU A 17 8.32 18.51 -11.97
CA GLU A 17 6.88 18.29 -11.88
C GLU A 17 6.48 16.87 -11.45
N LEU A 18 7.43 15.93 -11.43
CA LEU A 18 7.17 14.55 -11.01
C LEU A 18 7.14 14.46 -9.49
N SER A 19 6.07 13.87 -8.97
CA SER A 19 5.90 13.54 -7.56
C SER A 19 5.53 12.07 -7.35
N VAL A 20 6.32 11.37 -6.53
CA VAL A 20 6.11 9.96 -6.18
C VAL A 20 5.92 9.85 -4.67
N ALA A 21 4.83 9.20 -4.25
CA ALA A 21 4.57 8.87 -2.85
C ALA A 21 4.74 7.36 -2.65
N ILE A 22 5.51 6.97 -1.64
CA ILE A 22 5.73 5.56 -1.26
C ILE A 22 5.10 5.36 0.12
N ASN A 23 4.19 4.40 0.23
CA ASN A 23 3.38 4.08 1.41
C ASN A 23 2.93 5.32 2.21
N PRO A 24 2.20 6.27 1.57
CA PRO A 24 1.80 7.49 2.25
C PRO A 24 1.04 7.20 3.55
N ALA A 25 1.47 7.81 4.66
CA ALA A 25 0.82 7.65 5.96
C ALA A 25 -0.46 8.52 6.12
N SER A 26 -0.69 9.44 5.19
CA SER A 26 -1.81 10.40 5.21
C SER A 26 -2.20 10.76 3.78
N LYS A 27 -3.33 11.45 3.64
CA LYS A 27 -3.79 11.98 2.36
C LYS A 27 -2.69 12.80 1.68
N THR A 28 -2.34 12.42 0.46
CA THR A 28 -1.29 13.09 -0.30
C THR A 28 -1.66 13.20 -1.78
N SER A 29 -1.20 14.28 -2.42
CA SER A 29 -1.20 14.42 -3.86
C SER A 29 0.16 13.97 -4.42
N ALA A 30 0.13 13.01 -5.32
CA ALA A 30 1.30 12.53 -6.04
C ALA A 30 0.87 11.99 -7.42
N ASP A 31 1.76 12.12 -8.40
CA ASP A 31 1.56 11.56 -9.75
C ASP A 31 1.58 10.05 -9.74
N VAL A 32 2.46 9.47 -8.91
CA VAL A 32 2.55 8.03 -8.70
C VAL A 32 2.51 7.73 -7.20
N THR A 33 1.66 6.80 -6.80
CA THR A 33 1.59 6.29 -5.42
C THR A 33 1.94 4.81 -5.43
N ILE A 34 2.94 4.42 -4.64
CA ILE A 34 3.44 3.04 -4.54
C ILE A 34 3.10 2.48 -3.17
N PHE A 35 2.51 1.30 -3.13
CA PHE A 35 2.27 0.53 -1.92
C PHE A 35 3.12 -0.75 -1.94
N SER A 36 3.96 -0.94 -0.92
CA SER A 36 4.69 -2.20 -0.72
C SER A 36 3.88 -3.24 0.07
N SER A 37 2.77 -2.83 0.67
CA SER A 37 1.84 -3.68 1.42
C SER A 37 0.40 -3.38 1.00
N ALA A 38 -0.60 -3.91 1.73
CA ALA A 38 -2.00 -3.69 1.39
C ALA A 38 -2.30 -2.18 1.26
N PRO A 39 -2.97 -1.74 0.18
CA PRO A 39 -3.30 -0.33 -0.02
C PRO A 39 -4.06 0.22 1.19
N ARG A 40 -3.67 1.40 1.64
CA ARG A 40 -4.44 2.16 2.64
C ARG A 40 -5.29 3.19 1.91
N ASP A 41 -6.45 3.52 2.46
CA ASP A 41 -7.30 4.60 1.97
C ASP A 41 -6.65 5.96 2.27
N THR A 42 -5.67 6.33 1.44
CA THR A 42 -4.86 7.55 1.57
C THR A 42 -5.17 8.56 0.48
N SER A 43 -6.31 8.43 -0.22
CA SER A 43 -6.58 9.25 -1.41
C SER A 43 -7.33 10.54 -1.08
N GLU A 44 -6.72 11.68 -1.39
CA GLU A 44 -7.47 12.90 -1.77
C GLU A 44 -7.37 13.19 -3.27
N LYS A 45 -6.29 12.77 -3.94
CA LYS A 45 -6.05 12.75 -5.40
C LYS A 45 -4.77 11.95 -5.68
N SER A 46 -4.86 10.63 -5.64
CA SER A 46 -3.74 9.77 -6.03
C SER A 46 -3.75 9.64 -7.55
N GLY A 47 -2.62 9.90 -8.23
CA GLY A 47 -2.46 9.65 -9.66
C GLY A 47 -2.43 8.15 -9.96
N PHE A 48 -1.40 7.68 -10.67
CA PHE A 48 -1.24 6.25 -10.96
C PHE A 48 -0.87 5.48 -9.67
N VAL A 49 -1.54 4.37 -9.39
CA VAL A 49 -1.31 3.56 -8.18
C VAL A 49 -0.61 2.26 -8.54
N VAL A 50 0.54 2.01 -7.94
CA VAL A 50 1.28 0.74 -7.99
C VAL A 50 1.08 0.02 -6.65
N SER A 51 0.27 -1.04 -6.64
CA SER A 51 -0.09 -1.79 -5.42
C SER A 51 0.38 -3.25 -5.43
N GLY A 52 1.20 -3.64 -6.40
CA GLY A 52 1.67 -5.00 -6.52
C GLY A 52 2.99 -5.12 -7.28
N PRO A 53 3.59 -6.32 -7.29
CA PRO A 53 4.75 -6.63 -8.10
C PRO A 53 4.46 -6.49 -9.59
N GLY A 54 5.48 -6.14 -10.37
CA GLY A 54 5.37 -5.92 -11.81
C GLY A 54 6.36 -4.86 -12.31
N GLU A 55 6.36 -4.67 -13.62
CA GLU A 55 7.09 -3.58 -14.26
C GLU A 55 6.08 -2.54 -14.74
N TYR A 56 6.34 -1.27 -14.42
CA TYR A 56 5.48 -0.14 -14.77
C TYR A 56 6.32 0.99 -15.33
N GLU A 57 5.75 1.73 -16.27
CA GLU A 57 6.33 2.93 -16.83
C GLU A 57 5.28 4.05 -16.78
N VAL A 58 5.61 5.15 -16.11
CA VAL A 58 4.70 6.29 -15.93
C VAL A 58 5.52 7.57 -16.06
N LYS A 59 5.16 8.53 -16.91
CA LYS A 59 5.87 9.81 -17.04
C LYS A 59 7.41 9.65 -17.12
N ASP A 60 7.87 8.73 -17.97
CA ASP A 60 9.29 8.41 -18.21
C ASP A 60 10.06 7.87 -16.98
N ILE A 61 9.36 7.43 -15.92
CA ILE A 61 9.95 6.67 -14.83
C ILE A 61 9.62 5.19 -14.90
N PHE A 62 10.67 4.37 -14.76
CA PHE A 62 10.57 2.92 -14.69
C PHE A 62 10.47 2.46 -13.24
N ILE A 63 9.44 1.68 -12.93
CA ILE A 63 9.18 1.12 -11.59
C ILE A 63 9.20 -0.40 -11.71
N LYS A 64 10.02 -1.05 -10.89
CA LYS A 64 10.10 -2.51 -10.80
C LYS A 64 9.76 -2.97 -9.40
N GLY A 65 8.57 -3.55 -9.24
CA GLY A 65 8.11 -4.18 -8.01
C GLY A 65 8.43 -5.66 -8.00
N PHE A 66 9.16 -6.12 -6.98
CA PHE A 66 9.44 -7.54 -6.77
C PHE A 66 8.55 -8.11 -5.65
N PRO A 67 8.00 -9.32 -5.82
CA PRO A 67 7.26 -9.96 -4.75
C PRO A 67 8.19 -10.26 -3.59
N SER A 68 7.90 -9.67 -2.43
CA SER A 68 8.54 -10.06 -1.17
C SER A 68 7.65 -11.09 -0.46
N ARG A 69 8.27 -12.13 0.11
CA ARG A 69 7.56 -13.03 1.03
C ARG A 69 7.22 -12.26 2.31
N ALA A 70 6.07 -11.61 2.32
CA ALA A 70 5.47 -11.16 3.57
C ALA A 70 5.04 -12.40 4.35
N SER A 71 5.72 -12.73 5.44
CA SER A 71 5.15 -13.56 6.49
C SER A 71 3.99 -12.76 7.09
N SER A 72 2.84 -12.77 6.43
CA SER A 72 1.62 -12.27 7.03
C SER A 72 1.27 -13.25 8.14
N ARG A 73 1.86 -13.06 9.32
CA ARG A 73 1.33 -13.60 10.58
C ARG A 73 0.04 -12.85 10.91
N ARG A 74 -0.90 -12.79 9.97
CA ARG A 74 -2.29 -12.49 10.27
C ARG A 74 -2.83 -13.80 10.83
N ALA A 75 -2.56 -14.00 12.12
CA ALA A 75 -3.27 -14.98 12.89
C ALA A 75 -4.77 -14.76 12.61
N ARG A 76 -5.44 -15.79 12.10
CA ARG A 76 -6.89 -15.90 12.19
C ARG A 76 -7.23 -15.91 13.68
N SER A 77 -7.36 -14.73 14.29
CA SER A 77 -7.95 -14.61 15.62
C SER A 77 -9.46 -14.72 15.46
N GLY A 78 -9.96 -15.94 15.74
CA GLY A 78 -11.31 -16.16 16.25
C GLY A 78 -12.47 -16.06 15.26
N SER A 79 -12.70 -17.12 14.47
CA SER A 79 -14.08 -17.57 14.27
C SER A 79 -14.34 -18.67 15.29
N THR A 80 -14.95 -18.31 16.42
CA THR A 80 -15.51 -19.26 17.38
C THR A 80 -16.49 -20.19 16.67
N PRO A 81 -16.43 -21.52 16.85
CA PRO A 81 -17.52 -22.37 16.45
C PRO A 81 -18.69 -22.08 17.40
N SER A 82 -19.79 -21.55 16.87
CA SER A 82 -21.04 -21.46 17.62
C SER A 82 -21.54 -22.88 17.92
N THR A 83 -21.22 -23.40 19.10
CA THR A 83 -21.96 -24.51 19.68
C THR A 83 -23.35 -24.01 20.06
N SER A 84 -24.30 -24.09 19.13
CA SER A 84 -25.72 -24.01 19.48
C SER A 84 -26.14 -25.33 20.11
N SER A 85 -26.31 -25.28 21.41
CA SER A 85 -26.97 -26.26 22.26
C SER A 85 -28.35 -26.68 21.75
N LEU A 86 -28.63 -27.98 21.85
CA LEU A 86 -29.91 -28.61 22.22
C LEU A 86 -31.16 -28.31 21.36
N SER A 87 -31.63 -29.32 20.63
CA SER A 87 -33.06 -29.64 20.59
C SER A 87 -33.28 -31.15 20.63
N ARG A 88 -34.07 -31.55 21.63
CA ARG A 88 -34.68 -32.86 21.84
C ARG A 88 -35.32 -33.41 20.56
N ALA A 89 -35.21 -34.72 20.37
CA ALA A 89 -36.29 -35.61 19.91
C ALA A 89 -35.99 -37.01 20.46
#